data_AF-A0AA88LK38-F1
#
_entry.id   AF-A0AA88LK38-F1
#
_cell.length_a   1.000
_cell.length_b   1.000
_cell.length_c   1.000
_cell.angle_alpha   90.00
_cell.angle_beta   90.00
_cell.angle_gamma   90.00
#
_symmetry.space_group_name_H-M   'P 1'
#
loop_
_entity.id
_entity.type
_entity.pdbx_description
1 polymer ?
#
loop_
_entity_poly.entity_id
_entity_poly.type
_entity_poly.pdbx_seq_one_letter_code
_entity_poly.pdbx_strand_id
1 'polypeptide(L)'
;MSEDTGQMSDIQEIHFEGRDDFHCVELQKAHALINVTKAVAAGRKGSSSVKVSQVVSSLWDKTFLLGKQVAVDKTRTYLAYCIKLPKSAEGSTAVRVVDILTKSRTLIRGLRGVIRDLSFSFHVTRTMLAIVDEQGTLFVTEILRSSGDELNDLKIRKLLQVERSLADPSLSINRVIWCGYVPDDEKDDSSEDPAYLLFVTTDDKAELWNLLAIGEEYGNRSVHIDDVGEGYCSLDFDGKCTSASFSPDGSALAVASTSGLVKFFEVRIKDINTSYQPKVLHQWTPHEGKPVSYIEFIDNLLENNADESKEYWKFVIVGSCDNTEIKIYTCENWKCQQTISFLPEKDSGINKLQLNIGMDLTRKFIVLSDIQNSVLYVGDIGDKNGISVIHSLTQLFFGMPVISFDIYDVTAGSRDERDYETFGDVNNDIELHLFIVQEKALSDCAISYSRVKEVEPMEAQTLPEQPVREESPDIAIEEAIIVTENVQPCLRDIKPPEEPSVNLMTPFQVSGNGIDSYEPYQRPPSHSAFSPLNADLVNSTLKPHTPPLTQSSVNDLLNFAHARKVRSGASSPSREVASIMDQTMEQFRHLGMEDRPDENESKAGPSRPYVFAFFLFIFFLLYFTLI
;
A
#
# COMPACT_ATOMS: atom_id res chain seq x y z
N MET A 1 -5.14 -8.62 -42.06
CA MET A 1 -4.08 -9.66 -42.00
C MET A 1 -2.74 -8.98 -42.17
N SER A 2 -2.06 -8.78 -41.06
CA SER A 2 -0.62 -8.64 -40.94
C SER A 2 -0.34 -9.04 -39.49
N GLU A 3 0.37 -10.16 -39.36
CA GLU A 3 0.61 -10.91 -38.14
C GLU A 3 1.34 -10.06 -37.11
N ASP A 4 0.72 -9.89 -35.94
CA ASP A 4 1.39 -9.43 -34.72
C ASP A 4 1.80 -10.68 -33.91
N THR A 5 2.78 -11.39 -34.44
CA THR A 5 3.45 -12.50 -33.76
C THR A 5 4.91 -12.10 -33.62
N GLY A 6 5.28 -11.48 -32.50
CA GLY A 6 6.67 -11.02 -32.36
C GLY A 6 7.10 -10.31 -31.10
N GLN A 7 6.52 -10.57 -29.92
CA GLN A 7 7.23 -10.41 -28.65
C GLN A 7 6.56 -11.26 -27.57
N MET A 8 6.89 -12.56 -27.52
CA MET A 8 6.84 -13.27 -26.25
C MET A 8 7.83 -12.54 -25.34
N SER A 9 7.33 -11.73 -24.41
CA SER A 9 8.17 -11.19 -23.35
C SER A 9 8.78 -12.39 -22.62
N ASP A 10 10.09 -12.50 -22.69
CA ASP A 10 10.83 -13.56 -22.01
C ASP A 10 10.53 -13.42 -20.50
N ILE A 11 9.92 -14.45 -19.90
CA ILE A 11 9.50 -14.44 -18.50
C ILE A 11 10.70 -14.86 -17.65
N GLN A 12 10.95 -14.16 -16.54
CA GLN A 12 11.95 -14.56 -15.55
C GLN A 12 11.26 -15.36 -14.45
N GLU A 13 11.45 -16.68 -14.46
CA GLU A 13 10.96 -17.52 -13.36
C GLU A 13 11.93 -17.47 -12.18
N ILE A 14 11.39 -17.17 -10.99
CA ILE A 14 12.15 -17.05 -9.75
C ILE A 14 11.62 -18.08 -8.76
N HIS A 15 12.55 -18.86 -8.20
CA HIS A 15 12.30 -19.84 -7.16
C HIS A 15 13.23 -19.53 -6.00
N PHE A 16 12.66 -19.15 -4.85
CA PHE A 16 13.46 -18.94 -3.64
C PHE A 16 13.69 -20.29 -2.95
N GLU A 17 14.96 -20.69 -2.80
CA GLU A 17 15.34 -21.94 -2.14
C GLU A 17 15.12 -21.89 -0.61
N GLY A 18 14.96 -20.68 -0.07
CA GLY A 18 14.70 -20.41 1.34
C GLY A 18 15.79 -20.91 2.28
N ARG A 19 17.05 -20.78 1.84
CA ARG A 19 18.25 -20.89 2.67
C ARG A 19 18.69 -19.50 3.13
N ASP A 20 19.42 -19.44 4.24
CA ASP A 20 19.83 -18.19 4.89
C ASP A 20 20.84 -17.33 4.07
N ASP A 21 21.40 -17.88 2.99
CA ASP A 21 22.49 -17.30 2.20
C ASP A 21 22.05 -16.55 0.93
N PHE A 22 20.86 -16.82 0.39
CA PHE A 22 20.33 -16.17 -0.82
C PHE A 22 18.88 -15.71 -0.63
N HIS A 23 18.71 -14.48 -0.14
CA HIS A 23 17.40 -13.87 0.08
C HIS A 23 16.98 -12.85 -0.97
N CYS A 24 17.90 -12.27 -1.74
CA CYS A 24 17.63 -11.19 -2.70
C CYS A 24 17.94 -11.62 -4.14
N VAL A 25 17.04 -11.34 -5.07
CA VAL A 25 17.18 -11.66 -6.50
C VAL A 25 16.96 -10.40 -7.33
N GLU A 26 17.79 -10.18 -8.34
CA GLU A 26 17.61 -9.09 -9.31
C GLU A 26 16.52 -9.44 -10.34
N LEU A 27 15.64 -8.48 -10.64
CA LEU A 27 14.61 -8.58 -11.66
C LEU A 27 15.12 -7.97 -12.96
N GLN A 28 15.56 -8.84 -13.88
CA GLN A 28 16.22 -8.45 -15.11
C GLN A 28 15.24 -8.27 -16.27
N LYS A 29 14.11 -8.99 -16.25
CA LYS A 29 13.10 -8.98 -17.31
C LYS A 29 11.88 -8.14 -16.92
N ALA A 30 11.16 -7.67 -17.93
CA ALA A 30 9.92 -6.91 -17.72
C ALA A 30 8.79 -7.75 -17.09
N HIS A 31 8.83 -9.08 -17.24
CA HIS A 31 7.89 -9.97 -16.57
C HIS A 31 8.65 -10.96 -15.68
N ALA A 32 8.40 -10.90 -14.37
CA ALA A 32 8.91 -11.86 -13.39
C ALA A 32 7.77 -12.72 -12.83
N LEU A 33 8.02 -14.03 -12.73
CA LEU A 33 7.11 -15.03 -12.17
C LEU A 33 7.71 -15.62 -10.91
N ILE A 34 7.14 -15.27 -9.76
CA ILE A 34 7.60 -15.69 -8.44
C ILE A 34 6.85 -16.94 -8.02
N ASN A 35 7.54 -18.06 -7.91
CA ASN A 35 6.99 -19.27 -7.31
C ASN A 35 7.09 -19.14 -5.79
N VAL A 36 5.95 -18.95 -5.13
CA VAL A 36 5.89 -18.76 -3.68
C VAL A 36 6.27 -20.06 -3.00
N THR A 37 7.24 -20.02 -2.09
CA THR A 37 7.68 -21.18 -1.32
C THR A 37 6.97 -21.20 0.03
N LYS A 38 6.34 -22.31 0.43
CA LYS A 38 5.67 -22.43 1.73
C LYS A 38 6.67 -22.36 2.89
N ALA A 39 6.47 -21.43 3.84
CA ALA A 39 7.24 -21.43 5.10
C ALA A 39 6.93 -22.66 5.99
N VAL A 40 5.69 -23.18 5.88
CA VAL A 40 5.05 -24.11 6.82
C VAL A 40 5.39 -25.59 6.59
N ALA A 41 6.27 -25.95 5.65
CA ALA A 41 6.70 -27.35 5.50
C ALA A 41 7.84 -27.77 6.44
N ALA A 42 8.61 -26.84 7.02
CA ALA A 42 9.92 -27.21 7.58
C ALA A 42 10.32 -26.52 8.89
N GLY A 43 9.40 -26.27 9.83
CA GLY A 43 9.79 -25.79 11.18
C GLY A 43 10.81 -24.64 11.18
N ARG A 44 10.79 -23.82 10.12
CA ARG A 44 11.84 -22.85 9.83
C ARG A 44 11.72 -21.75 10.88
N LYS A 45 12.85 -21.42 11.49
CA LYS A 45 12.96 -20.21 12.32
C LYS A 45 12.83 -19.00 11.37
N GLY A 46 12.37 -17.86 11.90
CA GLY A 46 12.34 -16.63 11.12
C GLY A 46 13.74 -16.30 10.56
N SER A 47 13.78 -15.59 9.43
CA SER A 47 15.04 -15.18 8.80
C SER A 47 15.95 -14.46 9.80
N SER A 48 17.25 -14.75 9.75
CA SER A 48 18.26 -14.14 10.65
C SER A 48 18.41 -12.63 10.47
N SER A 49 18.06 -12.13 9.29
CA SER A 49 17.96 -10.71 8.92
C SER A 49 16.79 -9.97 9.57
N VAL A 50 15.90 -10.68 10.27
CA VAL A 50 14.69 -10.12 10.87
C VAL A 50 14.81 -10.08 12.39
N LYS A 51 14.75 -8.88 12.96
CA LYS A 51 14.71 -8.64 14.40
C LYS A 51 13.33 -8.13 14.79
N VAL A 52 12.63 -8.89 15.62
CA VAL A 52 11.28 -8.55 16.10
C VAL A 52 11.30 -8.29 17.60
N SER A 53 10.71 -7.17 18.03
CA SER A 53 10.52 -6.84 19.44
C SER A 53 9.06 -6.51 19.72
N GLN A 54 8.45 -7.21 20.68
CA GLN A 54 7.04 -7.08 20.96
C GLN A 54 6.74 -5.73 21.62
N VAL A 55 5.77 -4.99 21.06
CA VAL A 55 5.28 -3.70 21.61
C VAL A 55 4.10 -3.94 22.55
N VAL A 56 3.15 -4.78 22.14
CA VAL A 56 1.98 -5.14 22.96
C VAL A 56 1.47 -6.53 22.60
N SER A 57 0.99 -7.26 23.61
CA SER A 57 0.23 -8.49 23.39
C SER A 57 -1.26 -8.17 23.32
N SER A 58 -1.88 -8.51 22.19
CA SER A 58 -3.31 -8.40 21.95
C SER A 58 -3.69 -9.42 20.86
N LEU A 59 -4.98 -9.70 20.73
CA LEU A 59 -5.49 -10.67 19.77
C LEU A 59 -6.02 -9.96 18.52
N TRP A 60 -5.48 -10.33 17.36
CA TRP A 60 -5.96 -9.93 16.04
C TRP A 60 -6.42 -11.15 15.26
N ASP A 61 -7.47 -10.99 14.46
CA ASP A 61 -7.95 -12.06 13.60
C ASP A 61 -7.05 -12.16 12.37
N LYS A 62 -6.70 -13.39 11.97
CA LYS A 62 -5.98 -13.65 10.72
C LYS A 62 -6.93 -13.48 9.53
N THR A 63 -7.18 -12.22 9.18
CA THR A 63 -8.07 -11.83 8.09
C THR A 63 -7.33 -10.91 7.13
N PHE A 64 -7.46 -11.18 5.84
CA PHE A 64 -6.96 -10.27 4.81
C PHE A 64 -7.87 -9.03 4.72
N LEU A 65 -7.29 -7.86 4.90
CA LEU A 65 -7.96 -6.57 4.78
C LEU A 65 -7.19 -5.71 3.77
N LEU A 66 -7.91 -5.00 2.90
CA LEU A 66 -7.29 -4.02 2.02
C LEU A 66 -6.81 -2.77 2.80
N GLY A 67 -7.45 -2.48 3.94
CA GLY A 67 -7.06 -1.41 4.86
C GLY A 67 -6.07 -1.87 5.94
N LYS A 68 -5.60 -0.91 6.74
CA LYS A 68 -4.58 -1.10 7.77
C LYS A 68 -5.19 -1.25 9.17
N GLN A 69 -4.49 -2.01 10.02
CA GLN A 69 -4.78 -2.14 11.46
C GLN A 69 -3.73 -1.46 12.35
N VAL A 70 -2.67 -0.95 11.73
CA VAL A 70 -1.59 -0.19 12.35
C VAL A 70 -1.20 0.94 11.40
N ALA A 71 -0.92 2.12 11.94
CA ALA A 71 -0.43 3.26 11.17
C ALA A 71 0.60 4.05 11.99
N VAL A 72 1.57 4.63 11.30
CA VAL A 72 2.55 5.56 11.87
C VAL A 72 2.42 6.90 11.15
N ASP A 73 2.52 7.99 11.90
CA ASP A 73 2.47 9.31 11.29
C ASP A 73 3.76 9.61 10.50
N LYS A 74 3.67 10.51 9.50
CA LYS A 74 4.82 10.85 8.65
C LYS A 74 6.05 11.36 9.40
N THR A 75 5.88 11.94 10.58
CA THR A 75 6.98 12.43 11.44
C THR A 75 7.58 11.35 12.33
N ARG A 76 7.02 10.14 12.32
CA ARG A 76 7.45 8.98 13.11
C ARG A 76 7.36 9.22 14.62
N THR A 77 6.47 10.12 15.02
CA THR A 77 6.24 10.50 16.41
C THR A 77 5.14 9.65 17.05
N TYR A 78 4.11 9.30 16.27
CA TYR A 78 2.89 8.66 16.75
C TYR A 78 2.61 7.34 16.03
N LEU A 79 2.31 6.32 16.83
CA LEU A 79 1.86 5.00 16.40
C LEU A 79 0.38 4.86 16.79
N ALA A 80 -0.47 4.48 15.84
CA ALA A 80 -1.86 4.12 16.06
C ALA A 80 -2.09 2.63 15.74
N TYR A 81 -2.85 1.92 16.56
CA TYR A 81 -3.23 0.54 16.29
C TYR A 81 -4.60 0.15 16.85
N CYS A 82 -5.27 -0.75 16.15
CA CYS A 82 -6.56 -1.31 16.56
C CYS A 82 -6.40 -2.21 17.79
N ILE A 83 -7.34 -2.10 18.74
CA ILE A 83 -7.48 -3.04 19.85
C ILE A 83 -8.93 -3.49 20.00
N LYS A 84 -9.12 -4.75 20.38
CA LYS A 84 -10.41 -5.28 20.82
C LYS A 84 -10.61 -4.94 22.29
N LEU A 85 -11.74 -4.33 22.65
CA LEU A 85 -12.05 -4.04 24.05
C LEU A 85 -12.74 -5.25 24.71
N PRO A 86 -12.26 -5.73 25.86
CA PRO A 86 -12.97 -6.75 26.61
C PRO A 86 -14.22 -6.15 27.28
N LYS A 87 -15.39 -6.76 27.04
CA LYS A 87 -16.68 -6.51 27.74
C LYS A 87 -17.40 -5.19 27.47
N SER A 88 -17.80 -4.97 26.23
CA SER A 88 -19.04 -4.26 25.86
C SER A 88 -19.73 -5.13 24.80
N ALA A 89 -21.03 -4.95 24.53
CA ALA A 89 -21.79 -5.72 23.54
C ALA A 89 -20.94 -6.08 22.31
N GLU A 90 -20.99 -7.35 21.89
CA GLU A 90 -20.16 -7.95 20.83
C GLU A 90 -19.70 -6.92 19.77
N GLY A 91 -18.39 -6.73 19.64
CA GLY A 91 -17.82 -5.92 18.54
C GLY A 91 -17.20 -4.56 18.89
N SER A 92 -17.17 -4.10 20.15
CA SER A 92 -16.56 -2.78 20.44
C SER A 92 -15.04 -2.78 20.21
N THR A 93 -14.60 -2.07 19.18
CA THR A 93 -13.18 -1.80 18.90
C THR A 93 -12.76 -0.42 19.43
N ALA A 94 -11.46 -0.21 19.54
CA ALA A 94 -10.88 1.08 19.85
C ALA A 94 -9.53 1.24 19.14
N VAL A 95 -9.06 2.47 18.98
CA VAL A 95 -7.73 2.74 18.44
C VAL A 95 -6.86 3.35 19.54
N ARG A 96 -5.76 2.67 19.86
CA ARG A 96 -4.74 3.20 20.76
C ARG A 96 -3.78 4.06 19.96
N VAL A 97 -3.49 5.26 20.47
CA VAL A 97 -2.44 6.14 19.93
C VAL A 97 -1.33 6.26 20.97
N VAL A 98 -0.09 6.14 20.52
CA VAL A 98 1.11 6.12 21.35
C VAL A 98 2.12 7.10 20.78
N ASP A 99 2.65 7.98 21.61
CA ASP A 99 3.88 8.73 21.29
C ASP A 99 5.04 7.75 21.44
N ILE A 100 5.75 7.51 20.34
CA ILE A 100 6.78 6.50 20.24
C ILE A 100 7.96 6.82 21.16
N LEU A 101 8.28 8.11 21.35
CA LEU A 101 9.41 8.53 22.18
C LEU A 101 9.05 8.52 23.67
N THR A 102 7.97 9.20 24.04
CA THR A 102 7.58 9.31 25.47
C THR A 102 6.86 8.09 26.00
N LYS A 103 6.40 7.21 25.11
CA LYS A 103 5.52 6.07 25.42
C LYS A 103 4.18 6.48 26.03
N SER A 104 3.85 7.77 26.03
CA SER A 104 2.53 8.28 26.43
C SER A 104 1.45 7.70 25.52
N ARG A 105 0.27 7.43 26.07
CA ARG A 105 -0.79 6.69 25.37
C ARG A 105 -2.13 7.34 25.60
N THR A 106 -2.94 7.34 24.56
CA THR A 106 -4.35 7.71 24.63
C THR A 106 -5.18 6.67 23.87
N LEU A 107 -6.50 6.76 24.02
CA LEU A 107 -7.42 5.78 23.45
C LEU A 107 -8.61 6.49 22.81
N ILE A 108 -8.79 6.27 21.52
CA ILE A 108 -9.96 6.68 20.76
C ILE A 108 -11.04 5.62 20.97
N ARG A 109 -12.18 6.03 21.51
CA ARG A 109 -13.34 5.19 21.83
C ARG A 109 -14.59 5.71 21.09
N GLY A 110 -15.66 4.91 21.12
CA GLY A 110 -16.94 5.26 20.48
C GLY A 110 -17.09 4.70 19.07
N LEU A 111 -16.11 3.92 18.60
CA LEU A 111 -16.20 3.12 17.38
C LEU A 111 -17.21 2.00 17.62
N ARG A 112 -18.13 1.79 16.66
CA ARG A 112 -19.25 0.86 16.83
C ARG A 112 -19.03 -0.48 16.15
N GLY A 113 -18.25 -0.53 15.07
CA GLY A 113 -17.93 -1.76 14.36
C GLY A 113 -16.46 -2.17 14.43
N VAL A 114 -16.15 -3.26 13.72
CA VAL A 114 -14.77 -3.67 13.44
C VAL A 114 -14.09 -2.64 12.54
N ILE A 115 -12.91 -2.17 12.94
CA ILE A 115 -12.13 -1.20 12.14
C ILE A 115 -11.67 -1.88 10.85
N ARG A 116 -11.93 -1.23 9.71
CA ARG A 116 -11.54 -1.70 8.37
C ARG A 116 -10.27 -1.00 7.87
N ASP A 117 -10.07 0.27 8.22
CA ASP A 117 -8.89 1.02 7.86
C ASP A 117 -8.62 2.18 8.82
N LEU A 118 -7.35 2.59 8.94
CA LEU A 118 -6.94 3.80 9.64
C LEU A 118 -5.67 4.37 9.01
N SER A 119 -5.57 5.70 8.97
CA SER A 119 -4.41 6.37 8.36
C SER A 119 -4.22 7.77 8.94
N PHE A 120 -2.95 8.16 9.09
CA PHE A 120 -2.56 9.50 9.51
C PHE A 120 -2.52 10.46 8.31
N SER A 121 -2.90 11.72 8.55
CA SER A 121 -2.82 12.79 7.55
C SER A 121 -1.39 13.23 7.28
N PHE A 122 -1.15 13.82 6.10
CA PHE A 122 0.13 14.40 5.72
C PHE A 122 0.25 15.90 6.04
N HIS A 123 -0.65 16.46 6.84
CA HIS A 123 -0.61 17.88 7.22
C HIS A 123 0.69 18.22 7.97
N VAL A 124 1.26 19.41 7.71
CA VAL A 124 2.58 19.81 8.23
C VAL A 124 2.54 20.12 9.73
N THR A 125 1.51 20.82 10.19
CA THR A 125 1.42 21.32 11.59
C THR A 125 0.41 20.58 12.46
N ARG A 126 -0.38 19.68 11.89
CA ARG A 126 -1.50 19.01 12.57
C ARG A 126 -1.37 17.51 12.36
N THR A 127 -1.45 16.75 13.44
CA THR A 127 -1.47 15.29 13.36
C THR A 127 -2.92 14.84 13.44
N MET A 128 -3.51 14.48 12.30
CA MET A 128 -4.87 13.96 12.23
C MET A 128 -4.86 12.48 11.89
N LEU A 129 -5.78 11.73 12.46
CA LEU A 129 -5.99 10.30 12.24
C LEU A 129 -7.43 10.09 11.78
N ALA A 130 -7.60 9.50 10.60
CA ALA A 130 -8.87 9.02 10.08
C ALA A 130 -9.00 7.51 10.38
N ILE A 131 -10.21 7.09 10.74
CA ILE A 131 -10.57 5.69 11.03
C ILE A 131 -11.92 5.43 10.38
N VAL A 132 -12.07 4.28 9.73
CA VAL A 132 -13.36 3.80 9.23
C VAL A 132 -13.64 2.38 9.71
N ASP A 133 -14.88 2.13 10.14
CA ASP A 133 -15.34 0.82 10.59
C ASP A 133 -16.16 0.07 9.52
N GLU A 134 -16.58 -1.15 9.83
CA GLU A 134 -17.37 -2.00 8.92
C GLU A 134 -18.74 -1.42 8.58
N GLN A 135 -19.28 -0.51 9.42
CA GLN A 135 -20.52 0.20 9.13
C GLN A 135 -20.31 1.37 8.17
N GLY A 136 -19.07 1.68 7.79
CA GLY A 136 -18.72 2.85 7.01
C GLY A 136 -18.68 4.14 7.84
N THR A 137 -18.69 4.03 9.18
CA THR A 137 -18.63 5.22 10.03
C THR A 137 -17.23 5.83 9.96
N LEU A 138 -17.15 7.08 9.52
CA LEU A 138 -15.91 7.85 9.45
C LEU A 138 -15.67 8.57 10.77
N PHE A 139 -14.49 8.40 11.34
CA PHE A 139 -14.00 9.14 12.50
C PHE A 139 -12.71 9.87 12.15
N VAL A 140 -12.66 11.17 12.38
CA VAL A 140 -11.44 11.97 12.25
C VAL A 140 -11.12 12.63 13.58
N THR A 141 -9.89 12.42 14.04
CA THR A 141 -9.39 12.96 15.31
C THR A 141 -8.05 13.63 15.13
N GLU A 142 -7.79 14.67 15.91
CA GLU A 142 -6.48 15.31 16.00
C GLU A 142 -5.78 14.86 17.29
N ILE A 143 -4.49 14.56 17.15
CA ILE A 143 -3.61 14.18 18.26
C ILE A 143 -2.90 15.43 18.75
N LEU A 144 -3.05 15.73 20.03
CA LEU A 144 -2.53 16.92 20.69
C LEU A 144 -1.60 16.54 21.82
N ARG A 145 -0.42 17.18 21.86
CA ARG A 145 0.51 17.09 22.98
C ARG A 145 0.17 18.17 24.00
N SER A 146 0.01 17.80 25.28
CA SER A 146 -0.21 18.79 26.34
C SER A 146 1.09 19.58 26.58
N SER A 147 1.07 20.90 26.42
CA SER A 147 2.23 21.80 26.55
C SER A 147 2.52 22.25 28.00
N GLY A 148 2.18 21.44 29.01
CA GLY A 148 2.32 21.80 30.42
C GLY A 148 3.31 20.91 31.17
N ASP A 149 4.11 21.51 32.05
CA ASP A 149 5.36 21.00 32.65
C ASP A 149 5.30 19.74 33.54
N GLU A 150 4.16 19.07 33.73
CA GLU A 150 4.11 17.94 34.68
C GLU A 150 3.52 16.62 34.16
N LEU A 151 2.74 16.61 33.07
CA LEU A 151 2.30 15.35 32.43
C LEU A 151 2.45 15.47 30.90
N ASN A 152 3.36 14.66 30.33
CA ASN A 152 3.47 14.37 28.89
C ASN A 152 2.22 13.61 28.39
N ASP A 153 1.01 14.14 28.65
CA ASP A 153 -0.24 13.49 28.31
C ASP A 153 -0.63 13.75 26.87
N LEU A 154 -0.98 12.67 26.17
CA LEU A 154 -1.60 12.72 24.86
C LEU A 154 -3.10 12.97 24.98
N LYS A 155 -3.54 14.04 24.35
CA LYS A 155 -4.95 14.39 24.22
C LYS A 155 -5.41 14.12 22.80
N ILE A 156 -6.68 13.78 22.67
CA ILE A 156 -7.35 13.65 21.37
C ILE A 156 -8.46 14.69 21.28
N ARG A 157 -8.58 15.34 20.13
CA ARG A 157 -9.69 16.23 19.80
C ARG A 157 -10.45 15.62 18.63
N LYS A 158 -11.72 15.28 18.84
CA LYS A 158 -12.58 14.82 17.75
C LYS A 158 -12.81 15.97 16.78
N LEU A 159 -12.50 15.76 15.50
CA LEU A 159 -12.71 16.74 14.44
C LEU A 159 -13.98 16.46 13.64
N LEU A 160 -14.31 15.19 13.43
CA LEU A 160 -15.49 14.77 12.66
C LEU A 160 -15.90 13.35 13.06
N GLN A 161 -17.21 13.09 13.07
CA GLN A 161 -17.76 11.74 13.11
C GLN A 161 -18.99 11.68 12.21
N VAL A 162 -18.94 10.86 11.17
CA VAL A 162 -20.04 10.67 10.23
C VAL A 162 -20.53 9.23 10.33
N GLU A 163 -21.72 9.06 10.87
CA GLU A 163 -22.38 7.77 11.08
C GLU A 163 -23.06 7.28 9.80
N ARG A 164 -22.92 5.97 9.55
CA ARG A 164 -23.56 5.25 8.45
C ARG A 164 -24.15 3.95 8.97
N SER A 165 -25.15 3.44 8.26
CA SER A 165 -25.78 2.15 8.52
C SER A 165 -25.82 1.33 7.23
N LEU A 166 -24.68 0.71 6.88
CA LEU A 166 -24.61 -0.18 5.71
C LEU A 166 -25.51 -1.40 5.89
N ALA A 167 -26.18 -1.81 4.81
CA ALA A 167 -27.10 -2.95 4.81
C ALA A 167 -26.40 -4.30 4.98
N ASP A 168 -25.22 -4.46 4.35
CA ASP A 168 -24.34 -5.62 4.54
C ASP A 168 -22.90 -5.18 4.88
N PRO A 169 -22.62 -4.92 6.16
CA PRO A 169 -21.31 -4.49 6.63
C PRO A 169 -20.19 -5.50 6.36
N SER A 170 -20.53 -6.78 6.21
CA SER A 170 -19.55 -7.87 6.16
C SER A 170 -18.75 -7.89 4.85
N LEU A 171 -19.39 -7.47 3.75
CA LEU A 171 -18.83 -7.44 2.40
C LEU A 171 -18.37 -6.03 1.96
N SER A 172 -18.40 -5.07 2.87
CA SER A 172 -18.06 -3.68 2.60
C SER A 172 -16.54 -3.50 2.46
N ILE A 173 -16.14 -2.66 1.50
CA ILE A 173 -14.76 -2.22 1.33
C ILE A 173 -14.68 -0.76 1.78
N ASN A 174 -14.36 -0.59 3.06
CA ASN A 174 -14.29 0.73 3.67
C ASN A 174 -12.83 1.13 3.89
N ARG A 175 -12.42 2.24 3.28
CA ARG A 175 -11.03 2.72 3.26
C ARG A 175 -10.98 4.21 3.55
N VAL A 176 -9.86 4.66 4.10
CA VAL A 176 -9.54 6.09 4.29
C VAL A 176 -8.17 6.38 3.70
N ILE A 177 -8.12 7.27 2.71
CA ILE A 177 -6.88 7.64 2.00
C ILE A 177 -6.70 9.15 2.07
N TRP A 178 -5.64 9.60 2.75
CA TRP A 178 -5.27 11.01 2.81
C TRP A 178 -4.54 11.44 1.55
N CYS A 179 -4.70 12.71 1.17
CA CYS A 179 -3.80 13.31 0.19
C CYS A 179 -2.39 13.46 0.81
N GLY A 180 -1.41 12.80 0.18
CA GLY A 180 0.01 12.85 0.54
C GLY A 180 0.70 14.14 0.12
N TYR A 181 0.03 15.28 0.28
CA TYR A 181 0.44 16.54 -0.31
C TYR A 181 1.85 16.96 0.12
N VAL A 182 2.71 17.24 -0.86
CA VAL A 182 4.04 17.81 -0.68
C VAL A 182 3.93 19.31 -1.03
N PRO A 183 4.03 20.21 -0.04
CA PRO A 183 3.92 21.64 -0.26
C PRO A 183 4.95 22.17 -1.25
N ASP A 184 4.50 23.05 -2.14
CA ASP A 184 5.40 23.96 -2.85
C ASP A 184 5.87 25.07 -1.89
N ASP A 185 7.11 25.54 -2.04
CA ASP A 185 7.68 26.59 -1.19
C ASP A 185 6.91 27.93 -1.33
N GLU A 186 6.07 28.07 -2.35
CA GLU A 186 5.16 29.19 -2.58
C GLU A 186 3.77 28.95 -1.96
N LYS A 187 3.65 28.90 -0.63
CA LYS A 187 2.33 28.93 0.01
C LYS A 187 1.87 30.35 0.35
N ASP A 188 0.90 30.82 -0.42
CA ASP A 188 -0.13 31.73 0.07
C ASP A 188 -0.94 31.00 1.17
N ASP A 189 -1.28 31.69 2.26
CA ASP A 189 -2.17 31.23 3.35
C ASP A 189 -3.62 31.05 2.84
N SER A 190 -3.82 30.19 1.84
CA SER A 190 -5.11 29.96 1.20
C SER A 190 -5.88 28.84 1.91
N SER A 191 -7.21 28.94 1.91
CA SER A 191 -8.16 27.94 2.42
C SER A 191 -8.19 26.64 1.59
N GLU A 192 -7.22 26.42 0.71
CA GLU A 192 -7.17 25.37 -0.30
C GLU A 192 -5.93 24.50 -0.11
N ASP A 193 -5.65 24.04 1.10
CA ASP A 193 -4.54 23.13 1.36
C ASP A 193 -4.96 21.67 1.06
N PRO A 194 -4.39 21.02 0.03
CA PRO A 194 -4.73 19.65 -0.33
C PRO A 194 -4.47 18.64 0.81
N ALA A 195 -3.65 18.98 1.81
CA ALA A 195 -3.43 18.13 2.98
C ALA A 195 -4.70 17.90 3.84
N TYR A 196 -5.78 18.68 3.63
CA TYR A 196 -7.10 18.44 4.23
C TYR A 196 -8.00 17.50 3.43
N LEU A 197 -7.58 17.08 2.24
CA LEU A 197 -8.33 16.16 1.42
C LEU A 197 -8.24 14.73 1.95
N LEU A 198 -9.40 14.12 2.08
CA LEU A 198 -9.57 12.74 2.51
C LEU A 198 -10.49 12.04 1.52
N PHE A 199 -10.01 10.95 0.93
CA PHE A 199 -10.85 10.08 0.13
C PHE A 199 -11.38 8.94 1.02
N VAL A 200 -12.68 8.72 0.97
CA VAL A 200 -13.39 7.73 1.77
C VAL A 200 -14.15 6.80 0.85
N THR A 201 -13.97 5.49 1.03
CA THR A 201 -14.76 4.49 0.34
C THR A 201 -15.72 3.85 1.33
N THR A 202 -16.96 3.63 0.92
CA THR A 202 -17.89 2.76 1.67
C THR A 202 -18.74 1.94 0.74
N ASP A 203 -18.49 0.63 0.69
CA ASP A 203 -19.20 -0.34 -0.16
C ASP A 203 -19.33 0.08 -1.65
N ASP A 204 -20.38 0.82 -2.00
CA ASP A 204 -20.70 1.33 -3.35
C ASP A 204 -20.37 2.82 -3.55
N LYS A 205 -19.88 3.52 -2.52
CA LYS A 205 -19.55 4.95 -2.58
C LYS A 205 -18.05 5.19 -2.59
N ALA A 206 -17.67 6.14 -3.43
CA ALA A 206 -16.34 6.74 -3.51
C ALA A 206 -16.52 8.25 -3.30
N GLU A 207 -15.94 8.81 -2.25
CA GLU A 207 -16.23 10.19 -1.85
C GLU A 207 -14.94 10.95 -1.54
N LEU A 208 -14.86 12.18 -2.03
CA LEU A 208 -13.77 13.10 -1.78
C LEU A 208 -14.23 14.15 -0.77
N TRP A 209 -13.57 14.21 0.39
CA TRP A 209 -13.92 15.06 1.52
C TRP A 209 -12.90 16.18 1.69
N ASN A 210 -13.37 17.40 1.91
CA ASN A 210 -12.57 18.53 2.37
C ASN A 210 -12.83 18.77 3.86
N LEU A 211 -11.89 18.32 4.69
CA LEU A 211 -12.07 18.40 6.15
C LEU A 211 -12.00 19.82 6.72
N LEU A 212 -11.43 20.77 5.99
CA LEU A 212 -11.48 22.17 6.42
C LEU A 212 -12.93 22.69 6.36
N ALA A 213 -13.59 22.51 5.21
CA ALA A 213 -14.98 22.91 5.01
C ALA A 213 -15.94 22.19 5.98
N ILE A 214 -15.80 20.87 6.10
CA ILE A 214 -16.66 20.08 7.00
C ILE A 214 -16.43 20.43 8.47
N GLY A 215 -15.18 20.68 8.84
CA GLY A 215 -14.81 21.06 10.20
C GLY A 215 -15.45 22.39 10.63
N GLU A 216 -15.59 23.34 9.72
CA GLU A 216 -16.26 24.62 9.97
C GLU A 216 -17.77 24.44 10.18
N GLU A 217 -18.42 23.58 9.39
CA GLU A 217 -19.86 23.38 9.47
C GLU A 217 -20.28 22.52 10.67
N TYR A 218 -19.64 21.36 10.83
CA TYR A 218 -20.07 20.31 11.77
C TYR A 218 -19.24 20.25 13.04
N GLY A 219 -17.97 20.63 12.98
CA GLY A 219 -17.03 20.54 14.08
C GLY A 219 -17.04 19.16 14.74
N ASN A 220 -16.99 19.12 16.07
CA ASN A 220 -16.91 17.86 16.84
C ASN A 220 -18.25 17.10 16.99
N ARG A 221 -19.29 17.44 16.21
CA ARG A 221 -20.58 16.75 16.28
C ARG A 221 -20.48 15.34 15.67
N SER A 222 -21.38 14.46 16.12
CA SER A 222 -21.66 13.22 15.39
C SER A 222 -22.84 13.51 14.49
N VAL A 223 -22.72 13.24 13.19
CA VAL A 223 -23.76 13.51 12.21
C VAL A 223 -24.02 12.25 11.38
N HIS A 224 -25.26 12.05 10.94
CA HIS A 224 -25.55 10.99 9.98
C HIS A 224 -25.16 11.47 8.58
N ILE A 225 -24.74 10.57 7.69
CA ILE A 225 -24.36 10.94 6.31
C ILE A 225 -25.46 11.70 5.56
N ASP A 226 -26.73 11.36 5.80
CA ASP A 226 -27.88 12.02 5.17
C ASP A 226 -28.07 13.48 5.62
N ASP A 227 -27.47 13.87 6.76
CA ASP A 227 -27.50 15.23 7.28
C ASP A 227 -26.27 16.05 6.84
N VAL A 228 -25.34 15.45 6.08
CA VAL A 228 -24.16 16.12 5.54
C VAL A 228 -24.51 16.79 4.21
N GLY A 229 -24.60 18.12 4.20
CA GLY A 229 -25.02 18.92 3.05
C GLY A 229 -23.87 19.44 2.18
N GLU A 230 -22.77 19.85 2.79
CA GLU A 230 -21.59 20.38 2.09
C GLU A 230 -20.28 19.73 2.59
N GLY A 231 -19.18 19.99 1.88
CA GLY A 231 -17.85 19.57 2.31
C GLY A 231 -17.33 18.26 1.72
N TYR A 232 -18.14 17.54 0.94
CA TYR A 232 -17.72 16.35 0.21
C TYR A 232 -18.42 16.25 -1.15
N CYS A 233 -17.79 15.54 -2.09
CA CYS A 233 -18.40 15.17 -3.35
C CYS A 233 -18.26 13.66 -3.61
N SER A 234 -19.34 13.04 -4.09
CA SER A 234 -19.34 11.63 -4.51
C SER A 234 -18.83 11.51 -5.94
N LEU A 235 -17.99 10.51 -6.20
CA LEU A 235 -17.45 10.21 -7.52
C LEU A 235 -18.28 9.12 -8.21
N ASP A 236 -18.62 9.35 -9.48
CA ASP A 236 -19.24 8.32 -10.31
C ASP A 236 -18.22 7.26 -10.77
N PHE A 237 -18.36 6.05 -10.22
CA PHE A 237 -17.38 4.99 -10.38
C PHE A 237 -18.04 3.61 -10.44
N ASP A 238 -17.56 2.76 -11.34
CA ASP A 238 -18.16 1.45 -11.63
C ASP A 238 -17.59 0.36 -10.72
N GLY A 239 -18.45 -0.27 -9.94
CA GLY A 239 -18.09 -1.34 -9.01
C GLY A 239 -17.68 -0.82 -7.62
N LYS A 240 -17.20 -1.71 -6.75
CA LYS A 240 -16.77 -1.34 -5.40
C LYS A 240 -15.36 -0.78 -5.44
N CYS A 241 -15.14 0.39 -4.84
CA CYS A 241 -13.82 0.99 -4.75
C CYS A 241 -12.92 0.17 -3.82
N THR A 242 -11.75 -0.23 -4.29
CA THR A 242 -10.82 -1.09 -3.55
C THR A 242 -9.63 -0.34 -2.98
N SER A 243 -9.13 0.65 -3.73
CA SER A 243 -7.95 1.44 -3.41
C SER A 243 -7.99 2.78 -4.15
N ALA A 244 -7.29 3.77 -3.62
CA ALA A 244 -7.07 5.04 -4.30
C ALA A 244 -5.75 5.67 -3.88
N SER A 245 -5.27 6.64 -4.65
CA SER A 245 -4.07 7.42 -4.36
C SER A 245 -4.19 8.82 -4.92
N PHE A 246 -3.88 9.82 -4.09
CA PHE A 246 -3.69 11.19 -4.57
C PHE A 246 -2.29 11.37 -5.13
N SER A 247 -2.16 12.20 -6.16
CA SER A 247 -0.87 12.75 -6.54
C SER A 247 -0.34 13.66 -5.42
N PRO A 248 0.99 13.77 -5.22
CA PRO A 248 1.55 14.58 -4.14
C PRO A 248 1.38 16.09 -4.34
N ASP A 249 1.06 16.56 -5.55
CA ASP A 249 0.65 17.95 -5.82
C ASP A 249 -0.83 18.21 -5.53
N GLY A 250 -1.60 17.17 -5.16
CA GLY A 250 -3.04 17.28 -4.88
C GLY A 250 -3.93 17.51 -6.09
N SER A 251 -3.40 17.42 -7.31
CA SER A 251 -4.13 17.73 -8.55
C SER A 251 -4.89 16.54 -9.16
N ALA A 252 -4.52 15.30 -8.80
CA ALA A 252 -5.09 14.09 -9.35
C ALA A 252 -5.41 13.05 -8.26
N LEU A 253 -6.42 12.23 -8.53
CA LEU A 253 -6.82 11.10 -7.70
C LEU A 253 -7.03 9.87 -8.59
N ALA A 254 -6.21 8.84 -8.40
CA ALA A 254 -6.39 7.54 -9.04
C ALA A 254 -7.26 6.64 -8.16
N VAL A 255 -8.29 6.02 -8.73
CA VAL A 255 -9.27 5.17 -8.02
C VAL A 255 -9.38 3.82 -8.71
N ALA A 256 -9.33 2.73 -7.94
CA ALA A 256 -9.38 1.36 -8.40
C ALA A 256 -10.65 0.61 -7.96
N SER A 257 -11.07 -0.36 -8.77
CA SER A 257 -12.33 -1.11 -8.58
C SER A 257 -12.16 -2.63 -8.50
N THR A 258 -13.13 -3.28 -7.85
CA THR A 258 -13.39 -4.72 -8.02
C THR A 258 -13.79 -5.10 -9.45
N SER A 259 -14.28 -4.17 -10.26
CA SER A 259 -14.62 -4.41 -11.68
C SER A 259 -13.39 -4.51 -12.60
N GLY A 260 -12.19 -4.24 -12.06
CA GLY A 260 -10.95 -4.17 -12.82
C GLY A 260 -10.70 -2.83 -13.48
N LEU A 261 -11.61 -1.86 -13.31
CA LEU A 261 -11.48 -0.50 -13.81
C LEU A 261 -10.60 0.35 -12.87
N VAL A 262 -9.77 1.19 -13.48
CA VAL A 262 -9.07 2.30 -12.83
C VAL A 262 -9.53 3.59 -13.49
N LYS A 263 -9.91 4.61 -12.71
CA LYS A 263 -10.22 5.96 -13.19
C LYS A 263 -9.32 6.98 -12.50
N PHE A 264 -8.88 7.97 -13.24
CA PHE A 264 -8.12 9.12 -12.77
C PHE A 264 -9.04 10.33 -12.79
N PHE A 265 -9.15 11.03 -11.67
CA PHE A 265 -9.97 12.22 -11.52
C PHE A 265 -9.08 13.44 -11.32
N GLU A 266 -9.47 14.55 -11.92
CA GLU A 266 -8.92 15.86 -11.62
C GLU A 266 -9.48 16.33 -10.28
N VAL A 267 -8.59 16.72 -9.37
CA VAL A 267 -8.95 17.20 -8.04
C VAL A 267 -8.86 18.72 -8.02
N ARG A 268 -9.99 19.37 -7.78
CA ARG A 268 -10.06 20.82 -7.55
C ARG A 268 -10.82 21.09 -6.26
N ILE A 269 -10.12 21.63 -5.26
CA ILE A 269 -10.68 21.81 -3.92
C ILE A 269 -11.95 22.67 -3.93
N LYS A 270 -11.98 23.71 -4.76
CA LYS A 270 -13.14 24.60 -4.95
C LYS A 270 -14.41 23.87 -5.39
N ASP A 271 -14.25 22.77 -6.12
CA ASP A 271 -15.37 22.06 -6.74
C ASP A 271 -15.99 21.03 -5.77
N ILE A 272 -15.32 20.69 -4.65
CA ILE A 272 -15.75 19.65 -3.69
C ILE A 272 -17.07 20.01 -2.98
N ASN A 273 -17.43 21.29 -2.92
CA ASN A 273 -18.70 21.76 -2.34
C ASN A 273 -19.79 22.03 -3.38
N THR A 274 -19.55 21.64 -4.63
CA THR A 274 -20.48 21.87 -5.72
C THR A 274 -21.12 20.56 -6.15
N SER A 275 -22.26 20.63 -6.83
CA SER A 275 -22.86 19.45 -7.48
C SER A 275 -22.06 18.96 -8.70
N TYR A 276 -20.89 19.54 -8.96
CA TYR A 276 -20.03 19.19 -10.08
C TYR A 276 -19.32 17.85 -9.82
N GLN A 277 -19.39 16.95 -10.79
CA GLN A 277 -18.60 15.73 -10.79
C GLN A 277 -17.16 16.05 -11.22
N PRO A 278 -16.14 15.64 -10.45
CA PRO A 278 -14.75 15.79 -10.86
C PRO A 278 -14.48 15.23 -12.26
N LYS A 279 -13.69 15.96 -13.06
CA LYS A 279 -13.37 15.57 -14.43
C LYS A 279 -12.59 14.27 -14.43
N VAL A 280 -13.04 13.27 -15.18
CA VAL A 280 -12.24 12.07 -15.45
C VAL A 280 -11.14 12.42 -16.44
N LEU A 281 -9.88 12.29 -16.01
CA LEU A 281 -8.68 12.51 -16.82
C LEU A 281 -8.38 11.30 -17.70
N HIS A 282 -8.52 10.10 -17.15
CA HIS A 282 -8.26 8.85 -17.87
C HIS A 282 -8.97 7.67 -17.21
N GLN A 283 -9.19 6.60 -17.97
CA GLN A 283 -9.70 5.34 -17.44
C GLN A 283 -9.24 4.14 -18.27
N TRP A 284 -8.89 3.03 -17.60
CA TRP A 284 -8.52 1.78 -18.28
C TRP A 284 -8.62 0.55 -17.36
N THR A 285 -8.39 -0.64 -17.92
CA THR A 285 -8.40 -1.92 -17.21
C THR A 285 -6.99 -2.56 -17.19
N PRO A 286 -6.14 -2.24 -16.19
CA PRO A 286 -4.72 -2.65 -16.18
C PRO A 286 -4.49 -4.17 -16.15
N HIS A 287 -5.46 -4.93 -15.65
CA HIS A 287 -5.35 -6.38 -15.51
C HIS A 287 -6.43 -7.12 -16.30
N GLU A 288 -6.72 -6.62 -17.51
CA GLU A 288 -7.62 -7.29 -18.45
C GLU A 288 -9.02 -7.58 -17.86
N GLY A 289 -9.51 -6.68 -17.00
CA GLY A 289 -10.79 -6.79 -16.30
C GLY A 289 -10.76 -7.59 -14.99
N LYS A 290 -9.60 -8.13 -14.58
CA LYS A 290 -9.44 -8.72 -13.24
C LYS A 290 -9.57 -7.63 -12.16
N PRO A 291 -10.12 -7.96 -10.96
CA PRO A 291 -10.26 -7.00 -9.87
C PRO A 291 -8.92 -6.35 -9.50
N VAL A 292 -8.91 -5.01 -9.37
CA VAL A 292 -7.75 -4.27 -8.89
C VAL A 292 -7.86 -4.16 -7.37
N SER A 293 -6.81 -4.54 -6.65
CA SER A 293 -6.76 -4.57 -5.18
C SER A 293 -5.95 -3.41 -4.61
N TYR A 294 -5.05 -2.81 -5.39
CA TYR A 294 -4.15 -1.76 -4.96
C TYR A 294 -3.79 -0.81 -6.12
N ILE A 295 -3.65 0.47 -5.79
CA ILE A 295 -3.12 1.49 -6.70
C ILE A 295 -2.43 2.58 -5.89
N GLU A 296 -1.22 2.97 -6.29
CA GLU A 296 -0.48 4.06 -5.64
C GLU A 296 0.51 4.71 -6.62
N PHE A 297 0.67 6.04 -6.52
CA PHE A 297 1.68 6.76 -7.29
C PHE A 297 3.08 6.52 -6.74
N ILE A 298 4.07 6.42 -7.63
CA ILE A 298 5.47 6.15 -7.28
C ILE A 298 6.24 7.49 -7.18
N ASP A 299 5.77 8.37 -6.29
CA ASP A 299 6.39 9.68 -6.03
C ASP A 299 6.93 9.79 -4.61
N ASN A 300 8.17 10.28 -4.46
CA ASN A 300 8.78 10.49 -3.15
C ASN A 300 8.07 11.62 -2.37
N LEU A 301 7.51 11.27 -1.20
CA LEU A 301 6.77 12.17 -0.32
C LEU A 301 7.64 12.85 0.76
N LEU A 302 8.93 12.51 0.86
CA LEU A 302 9.87 13.11 1.81
C LEU A 302 10.76 14.19 1.20
N GLU A 303 10.83 14.24 -0.13
CA GLU A 303 11.57 15.29 -0.83
C GLU A 303 10.77 16.59 -0.83
N ASN A 304 11.40 17.68 -0.41
CA ASN A 304 10.83 19.02 -0.51
C ASN A 304 10.87 19.51 -1.97
N ASN A 305 9.90 20.33 -2.37
CA ASN A 305 9.77 20.91 -3.72
C ASN A 305 10.77 22.04 -4.02
N ALA A 306 11.99 21.96 -3.48
CA ALA A 306 13.03 22.95 -3.76
C ALA A 306 13.48 22.94 -5.23
N ASP A 307 13.12 21.90 -5.98
CA ASP A 307 13.34 21.80 -7.42
C ASP A 307 12.04 22.09 -8.19
N GLU A 308 11.95 23.30 -8.75
CA GLU A 308 10.83 23.74 -9.61
C GLU A 308 10.63 22.84 -10.86
N SER A 309 11.59 21.98 -11.19
CA SER A 309 11.48 21.02 -12.30
C SER A 309 10.87 19.67 -11.90
N LYS A 310 10.46 19.49 -10.64
CA LYS A 310 9.91 18.22 -10.17
C LYS A 310 8.53 17.96 -10.77
N GLU A 311 8.39 16.78 -11.36
CA GLU A 311 7.20 16.33 -12.06
C GLU A 311 6.58 15.18 -11.28
N TYR A 312 5.32 15.32 -10.91
CA TYR A 312 4.59 14.32 -10.13
C TYR A 312 3.87 13.30 -11.02
N TRP A 313 3.49 12.18 -10.40
CA TRP A 313 2.59 11.14 -10.92
C TRP A 313 3.01 10.57 -12.29
N LYS A 314 4.32 10.46 -12.56
CA LYS A 314 4.87 9.85 -13.79
C LYS A 314 4.58 8.36 -13.90
N PHE A 315 4.56 7.67 -12.76
CA PHE A 315 4.39 6.23 -12.67
C PHE A 315 3.37 5.87 -11.61
N VAL A 316 2.66 4.79 -11.86
CA VAL A 316 1.70 4.21 -10.93
C VAL A 316 1.98 2.71 -10.81
N ILE A 317 1.91 2.21 -9.59
CA ILE A 317 1.91 0.78 -9.30
C ILE A 317 0.48 0.31 -9.08
N VAL A 318 0.13 -0.81 -9.70
CA VAL A 318 -1.22 -1.38 -9.65
C VAL A 318 -1.12 -2.85 -9.28
N GLY A 319 -1.87 -3.26 -8.26
CA GLY A 319 -1.97 -4.65 -7.81
C GLY A 319 -3.35 -5.23 -8.11
N SER A 320 -3.42 -6.48 -8.55
CA SER A 320 -4.66 -7.18 -8.88
C SER A 320 -4.75 -8.53 -8.18
N CYS A 321 -5.99 -9.03 -8.03
CA CYS A 321 -6.30 -10.34 -7.47
C CYS A 321 -5.64 -10.58 -6.11
N ASP A 322 -5.99 -9.78 -5.10
CA ASP A 322 -5.38 -9.79 -3.77
C ASP A 322 -3.85 -9.59 -3.82
N ASN A 323 -3.44 -8.72 -4.75
CA ASN A 323 -2.07 -8.32 -5.07
C ASN A 323 -1.13 -9.46 -5.53
N THR A 324 -1.70 -10.54 -6.07
CA THR A 324 -0.95 -11.63 -6.70
C THR A 324 -0.30 -11.25 -8.03
N GLU A 325 -0.78 -10.20 -8.70
CA GLU A 325 -0.17 -9.65 -9.91
C GLU A 325 0.05 -8.15 -9.70
N ILE A 326 1.29 -7.70 -9.82
CA ILE A 326 1.69 -6.30 -9.63
C ILE A 326 2.23 -5.80 -10.96
N LYS A 327 1.75 -4.65 -11.42
CA LYS A 327 2.19 -4.01 -12.65
C LYS A 327 2.58 -2.55 -12.38
N ILE A 328 3.62 -2.09 -13.06
CA ILE A 328 4.00 -0.67 -13.08
C ILE A 328 3.63 -0.09 -14.42
N TYR A 329 2.98 1.07 -14.43
CA TYR A 329 2.58 1.80 -15.62
C TYR A 329 3.18 3.19 -15.64
N THR A 330 3.50 3.70 -16.82
CA THR A 330 3.70 5.14 -17.03
C THR A 330 2.34 5.82 -17.16
N CYS A 331 2.18 6.99 -16.56
CA CYS A 331 0.97 7.80 -16.69
C CYS A 331 0.95 8.69 -17.95
N GLU A 332 2.07 8.76 -18.69
CA GLU A 332 2.15 9.53 -19.93
C GLU A 332 1.38 8.85 -21.07
N ASN A 333 1.61 7.54 -21.25
CA ASN A 333 1.04 6.76 -22.35
C ASN A 333 0.38 5.45 -21.91
N TRP A 334 0.28 5.20 -20.60
CA TRP A 334 -0.42 4.05 -20.01
C TRP A 334 0.13 2.69 -20.44
N LYS A 335 1.39 2.63 -20.89
CA LYS A 335 2.07 1.37 -21.17
C LYS A 335 2.56 0.72 -19.89
N CYS A 336 2.34 -0.60 -19.80
CA CYS A 336 2.90 -1.43 -18.76
C CYS A 336 4.41 -1.52 -18.92
N GLN A 337 5.15 -1.15 -17.89
CA GLN A 337 6.62 -1.16 -17.83
C GLN A 337 7.15 -2.47 -17.25
N GLN A 338 6.46 -3.00 -16.24
CA GLN A 338 6.87 -4.22 -15.56
C GLN A 338 5.65 -4.98 -15.04
N THR A 339 5.76 -6.30 -14.96
CA THR A 339 4.78 -7.22 -14.36
C THR A 339 5.51 -8.19 -13.42
N ILE A 340 5.01 -8.33 -12.20
CA ILE A 340 5.47 -9.32 -11.22
C ILE A 340 4.27 -10.15 -10.81
N SER A 341 4.33 -11.46 -11.05
CA SER A 341 3.25 -12.39 -10.79
C SER A 341 3.66 -13.39 -9.72
N PHE A 342 2.86 -13.56 -8.68
CA PHE A 342 3.07 -14.53 -7.61
C PHE A 342 2.19 -15.75 -7.84
N LEU A 343 2.81 -16.92 -7.96
CA LEU A 343 2.10 -18.18 -8.10
C LEU A 343 2.12 -18.97 -6.80
N PRO A 344 0.97 -19.50 -6.35
CA PRO A 344 0.96 -20.45 -5.26
C PRO A 344 1.74 -21.70 -5.63
N GLU A 345 2.46 -22.27 -4.66
CA GLU A 345 3.18 -23.51 -4.84
C GLU A 345 2.21 -24.65 -5.22
N LYS A 346 2.54 -25.37 -6.29
CA LYS A 346 1.80 -26.57 -6.69
C LYS A 346 1.87 -27.58 -5.54
N ASP A 347 0.72 -28.19 -5.21
CA ASP A 347 0.57 -29.21 -4.14
C ASP A 347 0.65 -28.72 -2.68
N SER A 348 0.73 -27.41 -2.42
CA SER A 348 0.83 -26.87 -1.04
C SER A 348 -0.45 -26.91 -0.19
N GLY A 349 -1.59 -27.18 -0.83
CA GLY A 349 -2.94 -27.06 -0.26
C GLY A 349 -3.44 -25.62 -0.10
N ILE A 350 -2.58 -24.62 -0.35
CA ILE A 350 -2.94 -23.20 -0.36
C ILE A 350 -3.23 -22.81 -1.80
N ASN A 351 -4.51 -22.76 -2.15
CA ASN A 351 -4.95 -22.48 -3.52
C ASN A 351 -5.09 -20.99 -3.82
N LYS A 352 -4.92 -20.12 -2.81
CA LYS A 352 -5.11 -18.68 -2.93
C LYS A 352 -4.08 -17.93 -2.09
N LEU A 353 -3.29 -17.07 -2.73
CA LEU A 353 -2.41 -16.13 -2.06
C LEU A 353 -3.19 -14.85 -1.74
N GLN A 354 -2.80 -14.19 -0.66
CA GLN A 354 -3.34 -12.88 -0.26
C GLN A 354 -2.19 -12.03 0.26
N LEU A 355 -1.78 -11.05 -0.53
CA LEU A 355 -0.59 -10.25 -0.30
C LEU A 355 -1.00 -8.86 0.19
N ASN A 356 -0.79 -8.57 1.47
CA ASN A 356 -0.88 -7.19 1.95
C ASN A 356 0.29 -6.39 1.39
N ILE A 357 0.03 -5.17 0.93
CA ILE A 357 1.00 -4.37 0.19
C ILE A 357 1.13 -2.98 0.83
N GLY A 358 2.33 -2.43 0.80
CA GLY A 358 2.59 -1.06 1.25
C GLY A 358 3.96 -0.57 0.79
N MET A 359 4.08 0.72 0.52
CA MET A 359 5.34 1.36 0.15
C MET A 359 5.81 2.33 1.25
N ASP A 360 7.12 2.52 1.35
CA ASP A 360 7.69 3.54 2.21
C ASP A 360 7.41 4.96 1.68
N LEU A 361 7.65 6.00 2.48
CA LEU A 361 7.37 7.38 2.07
C LEU A 361 8.26 7.88 0.92
N THR A 362 9.43 7.27 0.69
CA THR A 362 10.28 7.59 -0.46
C THR A 362 9.85 6.90 -1.75
N ARG A 363 8.97 5.89 -1.67
CA ARG A 363 8.56 5.01 -2.77
C ARG A 363 9.70 4.25 -3.42
N LYS A 364 10.80 4.06 -2.69
CA LYS A 364 11.94 3.24 -3.12
C LYS A 364 11.81 1.80 -2.68
N PHE A 365 10.89 1.50 -1.76
CA PHE A 365 10.69 0.17 -1.23
C PHE A 365 9.21 -0.18 -1.22
N ILE A 366 8.90 -1.37 -1.75
CA ILE A 366 7.59 -1.99 -1.64
C ILE A 366 7.68 -3.24 -0.79
N VAL A 367 6.73 -3.40 0.12
CA VAL A 367 6.64 -4.56 1.01
C VAL A 367 5.37 -5.32 0.71
N LEU A 368 5.49 -6.64 0.59
CA LEU A 368 4.39 -7.56 0.35
C LEU A 368 4.38 -8.63 1.44
N SER A 369 3.31 -8.73 2.22
CA SER A 369 3.16 -9.79 3.22
C SER A 369 2.14 -10.82 2.78
N ASP A 370 2.60 -12.07 2.61
CA ASP A 370 1.75 -13.23 2.41
C ASP A 370 1.19 -13.72 3.74
N ILE A 371 -0.07 -13.36 4.00
CA ILE A 371 -0.78 -13.76 5.22
C ILE A 371 -0.98 -15.29 5.29
N GLN A 372 -0.97 -16.01 4.17
CA GLN A 372 -1.17 -17.45 4.16
C GLN A 372 0.13 -18.21 4.43
N ASN A 373 1.25 -17.74 3.86
CA ASN A 373 2.54 -18.42 3.95
C ASN A 373 3.49 -17.89 5.03
N SER A 374 3.19 -16.81 5.75
CA SER A 374 4.12 -16.18 6.71
C SER A 374 5.44 -15.76 6.06
N VAL A 375 5.34 -15.27 4.83
CA VAL A 375 6.47 -14.78 4.03
C VAL A 375 6.25 -13.29 3.78
N LEU A 376 7.32 -12.53 3.84
CA LEU A 376 7.33 -11.12 3.46
C LEU A 376 8.34 -10.94 2.33
N TYR A 377 7.97 -10.14 1.32
CA TYR A 377 8.84 -9.74 0.24
C TYR A 377 9.14 -8.24 0.34
N VAL A 378 10.38 -7.85 0.11
CA VAL A 378 10.80 -6.45 -0.01
C VAL A 378 11.33 -6.23 -1.42
N GLY A 379 10.71 -5.34 -2.19
CA GLY A 379 11.15 -4.97 -3.52
C GLY A 379 11.80 -3.59 -3.52
N ASP A 380 12.98 -3.47 -4.11
CA ASP A 380 13.65 -2.18 -4.32
C ASP A 380 13.14 -1.56 -5.63
N ILE A 381 12.48 -0.41 -5.54
CA ILE A 381 12.06 0.39 -6.69
C ILE A 381 13.16 1.38 -7.04
N GLY A 382 13.47 1.49 -8.33
CA GLY A 382 14.39 2.51 -8.83
C GLY A 382 14.15 2.82 -10.29
N ASP A 383 15.00 3.70 -10.82
CA ASP A 383 14.94 4.14 -12.20
C ASP A 383 15.85 3.28 -13.07
N LYS A 384 15.35 2.84 -14.23
CA LYS A 384 16.11 2.19 -15.29
C LYS A 384 15.86 2.95 -16.60
N ASN A 385 16.75 3.87 -16.95
CA ASN A 385 16.67 4.69 -18.16
C ASN A 385 15.39 5.57 -18.22
N GLY A 386 15.04 6.21 -17.12
CA GLY A 386 13.84 7.05 -17.01
C GLY A 386 12.55 6.27 -16.75
N ILE A 387 12.64 4.96 -16.48
CA ILE A 387 11.50 4.08 -16.25
C ILE A 387 11.56 3.53 -14.82
N SER A 388 10.50 3.74 -14.04
CA SER A 388 10.39 3.14 -12.71
C SER A 388 10.18 1.62 -12.83
N VAL A 389 11.02 0.84 -12.16
CA VAL A 389 10.94 -0.62 -12.07
C VAL A 389 11.30 -1.09 -10.66
N ILE A 390 10.78 -2.25 -10.26
CA ILE A 390 11.30 -3.01 -9.13
C ILE A 390 12.54 -3.75 -9.64
N HIS A 391 13.71 -3.35 -9.14
CA HIS A 391 15.03 -3.86 -9.54
C HIS A 391 15.41 -5.15 -8.84
N SER A 392 15.01 -5.31 -7.59
CA SER A 392 15.33 -6.49 -6.80
C SER A 392 14.14 -6.90 -5.94
N LEU A 393 14.10 -8.18 -5.56
CA LEU A 393 13.10 -8.74 -4.68
C LEU A 393 13.76 -9.63 -3.63
N THR A 394 13.55 -9.29 -2.36
CA THR A 394 14.07 -10.02 -1.20
C THR A 394 12.96 -10.82 -0.52
N GLN A 395 13.13 -12.13 -0.31
CA GLN A 395 12.20 -12.98 0.43
C GLN A 395 12.65 -13.22 1.87
N LEU A 396 11.72 -13.06 2.81
CA LEU A 396 11.95 -13.17 4.26
C LEU A 396 10.89 -14.05 4.91
N PHE A 397 11.32 -14.95 5.78
CA PHE A 397 10.42 -15.85 6.52
C PHE A 397 10.13 -15.32 7.92
N PHE A 398 8.86 -15.39 8.32
CA PHE A 398 8.40 -15.06 9.66
C PHE A 398 7.87 -16.31 10.36
N GLY A 399 8.07 -16.38 11.68
CA GLY A 399 7.50 -17.47 12.49
C GLY A 399 5.98 -17.40 12.64
N MET A 400 5.37 -16.25 12.33
CA MET A 400 3.92 -16.02 12.35
C MET A 400 3.55 -15.07 11.20
N PRO A 401 2.36 -15.22 10.57
CA PRO A 401 1.93 -14.33 9.50
C PRO A 401 1.88 -12.86 9.92
N VAL A 402 2.39 -11.98 9.06
CA VAL A 402 2.24 -10.53 9.20
C VAL A 402 0.90 -10.12 8.58
N ILE A 403 -0.09 -9.83 9.42
CA ILE A 403 -1.50 -9.58 9.05
C ILE A 403 -1.70 -8.15 8.56
N SER A 404 -0.97 -7.19 9.13
CA SER A 404 -0.98 -5.79 8.73
C SER A 404 0.36 -5.19 9.15
N PHE A 405 0.83 -4.16 8.45
CA PHE A 405 2.07 -3.49 8.78
C PHE A 405 2.03 -2.03 8.36
N ASP A 406 2.93 -1.24 8.92
CA ASP A 406 3.24 0.08 8.40
C ASP A 406 4.74 0.35 8.50
N ILE A 407 5.31 0.89 7.42
CA ILE A 407 6.74 1.18 7.31
C ILE A 407 6.96 2.57 7.89
N TYR A 408 7.81 2.68 8.90
CA TYR A 408 8.08 3.97 9.54
C TYR A 408 9.48 4.50 9.29
N ASP A 409 10.44 3.65 8.94
CA ASP A 409 11.79 4.09 8.60
C ASP A 409 12.44 3.17 7.58
N VAL A 410 13.29 3.77 6.74
CA VAL A 410 14.23 3.05 5.90
C VAL A 410 15.56 3.79 5.99
N THR A 411 16.60 3.09 6.42
CA THR A 411 17.96 3.59 6.34
C THR A 411 18.72 2.76 5.31
N ALA A 412 19.42 3.43 4.41
CA ALA A 412 20.33 2.80 3.46
C ALA A 412 21.71 3.40 3.71
N GLY A 413 22.74 2.55 3.78
CA GLY A 413 24.14 3.02 3.83
C GLY A 413 24.38 4.03 2.71
N SER A 414 24.76 5.25 3.06
CA SER A 414 24.85 6.36 2.11
C SER A 414 25.88 6.06 1.02
N ARG A 415 25.44 6.11 -0.25
CA ARG A 415 26.31 6.36 -1.40
C ARG A 415 26.64 7.86 -1.39
N ASP A 416 27.48 8.28 -0.45
CA ASP A 416 27.90 9.69 -0.33
C ASP A 416 28.88 9.98 -1.49
N GLU A 417 28.46 10.73 -2.49
CA GLU A 417 29.27 11.11 -3.69
C GLU A 417 30.48 12.02 -3.37
N ARG A 418 30.87 12.16 -2.10
CA ARG A 418 31.96 13.05 -1.65
C ARG A 418 33.14 12.33 -1.00
N ASP A 419 33.06 11.04 -0.74
CA ASP A 419 34.17 10.28 -0.14
C ASP A 419 35.00 9.55 -1.22
N TYR A 420 35.78 10.32 -1.98
CA TYR A 420 36.73 9.78 -2.97
C TYR A 420 38.01 9.18 -2.35
N GLU A 421 38.13 9.09 -1.03
CA GLU A 421 39.39 8.66 -0.39
C GLU A 421 39.19 7.74 0.81
N THR A 422 38.46 6.63 0.68
CA THR A 422 38.73 5.45 1.52
C THR A 422 38.35 4.17 0.78
N PHE A 423 39.32 3.32 0.47
CA PHE A 423 39.11 1.95 -0.03
C PHE A 423 38.56 1.06 1.11
N GLY A 424 37.30 1.25 1.48
CA GLY A 424 36.52 0.35 2.32
C GLY A 424 35.21 0.02 1.59
N ASP A 425 34.80 -1.25 1.59
CA ASP A 425 33.54 -1.72 1.00
C ASP A 425 32.40 -0.72 1.28
N VAL A 426 31.80 -0.14 0.23
CA VAL A 426 30.58 0.65 0.36
C VAL A 426 29.50 -0.28 0.92
N ASN A 427 29.04 0.00 2.13
CA ASN A 427 28.10 -0.88 2.82
C ASN A 427 26.71 -0.72 2.19
N ASN A 428 26.35 -1.61 1.26
CA ASN A 428 25.05 -1.64 0.57
C ASN A 428 23.90 -2.17 1.45
N ASP A 429 24.03 -2.03 2.77
CA ASP A 429 23.08 -2.53 3.74
C ASP A 429 21.89 -1.57 3.85
N ILE A 430 20.71 -2.16 3.76
CA ILE A 430 19.41 -1.51 3.96
C ILE A 430 18.85 -2.03 5.28
N GLU A 431 18.44 -1.12 6.16
CA GLU A 431 17.67 -1.41 7.36
C GLU A 431 16.27 -0.81 7.23
N LEU A 432 15.29 -1.69 7.08
CA LEU A 432 13.88 -1.35 6.95
C LEU A 432 13.17 -1.58 8.29
N HIS A 433 12.48 -0.56 8.79
CA HIS A 433 11.76 -0.61 10.05
C HIS A 433 10.25 -0.51 9.87
N LEU A 434 9.53 -1.47 10.45
CA LEU A 434 8.09 -1.60 10.36
C LEU A 434 7.47 -1.89 11.72
N PHE A 435 6.26 -1.41 11.95
CA PHE A 435 5.39 -2.04 12.92
C PHE A 435 4.58 -3.12 12.23
N ILE A 436 4.58 -4.34 12.80
CA ILE A 436 3.88 -5.50 12.26
C ILE A 436 2.82 -6.01 13.24
N VAL A 437 1.64 -6.32 12.71
CA VAL A 437 0.53 -6.96 13.44
C VAL A 437 0.53 -8.45 13.11
N GLN A 438 0.53 -9.28 14.15
CA GLN A 438 0.41 -10.74 14.10
C GLN A 438 -0.72 -11.17 15.05
N GLU A 439 -1.22 -12.40 14.94
CA GLU A 439 -2.43 -12.85 15.69
C GLU A 439 -2.38 -12.62 17.20
N LYS A 440 -1.18 -12.54 17.79
CA LYS A 440 -0.97 -12.46 19.25
C LYS A 440 -0.16 -11.24 19.71
N ALA A 441 0.31 -10.41 18.78
CA ALA A 441 1.23 -9.32 19.07
C ALA A 441 1.23 -8.23 18.00
N LEU A 442 1.39 -7.00 18.44
CA LEU A 442 1.98 -5.92 17.65
C LEU A 442 3.45 -5.83 18.04
N SER A 443 4.32 -5.78 17.04
CA SER A 443 5.77 -5.78 17.23
C SER A 443 6.44 -4.71 16.36
N ASP A 444 7.55 -4.19 16.87
CA ASP A 444 8.53 -3.39 16.11
C ASP A 444 9.50 -4.37 15.45
N CYS A 445 9.66 -4.24 14.13
CA CYS A 445 10.39 -5.14 13.27
C CYS A 445 11.45 -4.38 12.49
N ALA A 446 12.71 -4.78 12.64
CA ALA A 446 13.82 -4.32 11.81
C ALA A 446 14.25 -5.45 10.87
N ILE A 447 14.41 -5.12 9.59
CA ILE A 447 14.83 -6.03 8.54
C ILE A 447 16.13 -5.47 7.96
N SER A 448 17.20 -6.25 8.02
CA SER A 448 18.51 -5.86 7.48
C SER A 448 18.91 -6.76 6.31
N TYR A 449 19.16 -6.19 5.14
CA TYR A 449 19.63 -6.95 3.98
C TYR A 449 20.55 -6.10 3.10
N SER A 450 21.47 -6.73 2.39
CA SER A 450 22.34 -6.07 1.43
C SER A 450 21.72 -6.12 0.04
N ARG A 451 21.79 -5.01 -0.70
CA ARG A 451 21.37 -4.98 -2.12
C ARG A 451 22.26 -5.90 -2.96
N VAL A 452 21.69 -6.49 -4.01
CA VAL A 452 22.48 -7.19 -5.05
C VAL A 452 23.52 -6.20 -5.60
N LYS A 453 24.81 -6.57 -5.58
CA LYS A 453 25.86 -5.74 -6.17
C LYS A 453 25.61 -5.66 -7.69
N GLU A 454 25.48 -4.45 -8.22
CA GLU A 454 25.52 -4.23 -9.67
C GLU A 454 26.84 -4.82 -10.19
N VAL A 455 26.77 -5.84 -11.04
CA VAL A 455 27.94 -6.29 -11.78
C VAL A 455 28.12 -5.29 -12.90
N GLU A 456 29.10 -4.38 -12.76
CA GLU A 456 29.45 -3.51 -13.88
C GLU A 456 29.76 -4.36 -15.12
N PRO A 457 29.25 -3.99 -16.31
CA PRO A 457 29.55 -4.72 -17.52
C PRO A 457 31.07 -4.68 -17.72
N MET A 458 31.70 -5.85 -17.67
CA MET A 458 33.14 -6.00 -17.87
C MET A 458 33.49 -5.33 -19.20
N GLU A 459 34.15 -4.17 -19.14
CA GLU A 459 34.67 -3.51 -20.33
C GLU A 459 35.50 -4.55 -21.08
N ALA A 460 35.10 -4.84 -22.31
CA ALA A 460 35.87 -5.71 -23.18
C ALA A 460 37.26 -5.09 -23.31
N GLN A 461 38.25 -5.70 -22.65
CA GLN A 461 39.64 -5.30 -22.78
C GLN A 461 39.98 -5.34 -24.27
N THR A 462 40.06 -4.17 -24.88
CA THR A 462 40.58 -3.97 -26.22
C THR A 462 42.05 -4.38 -26.17
N LEU A 463 42.33 -5.57 -26.68
CA LEU A 463 43.70 -6.00 -26.98
C LEU A 463 44.32 -4.93 -27.90
N PRO A 464 45.52 -4.41 -27.62
CA PRO A 464 46.13 -3.42 -28.47
C PRO A 464 46.42 -4.03 -29.84
N GLU A 465 45.89 -3.39 -30.89
CA GLU A 465 46.16 -3.73 -32.28
C GLU A 465 47.67 -3.74 -32.53
N GLN A 466 48.21 -4.91 -32.90
CA GLN A 466 49.55 -4.98 -33.46
C GLN A 466 49.49 -4.57 -34.95
N PRO A 467 50.47 -3.80 -35.43
CA PRO A 467 50.47 -3.34 -36.81
C PRO A 467 50.71 -4.50 -37.78
N VAL A 468 49.80 -4.63 -38.72
CA VAL A 468 49.86 -5.57 -39.85
C VAL A 468 51.13 -5.31 -40.67
N ARG A 469 51.98 -6.32 -40.79
CA ARG A 469 52.98 -6.41 -41.87
C ARG A 469 52.46 -7.39 -42.92
N GLU A 470 52.23 -6.88 -44.11
CA GLU A 470 51.99 -7.66 -45.32
C GLU A 470 53.29 -8.36 -45.74
N GLU A 471 53.33 -9.69 -45.72
CA GLU A 471 54.18 -10.48 -46.61
C GLU A 471 53.40 -11.69 -47.13
N SER A 472 53.59 -11.93 -48.43
CA SER A 472 52.90 -12.82 -49.36
C SER A 472 53.22 -14.33 -49.17
N PRO A 473 52.51 -15.25 -49.86
CA PRO A 473 52.30 -16.62 -49.43
C PRO A 473 53.38 -17.57 -49.95
N ASP A 474 53.73 -18.57 -49.15
CA ASP A 474 54.41 -19.77 -49.62
C ASP A 474 53.75 -21.04 -49.08
N ILE A 475 53.63 -21.99 -50.00
CA ILE A 475 52.92 -23.26 -49.94
C ILE A 475 53.80 -24.31 -49.25
N ALA A 476 53.25 -25.08 -48.31
CA ALA A 476 53.71 -26.45 -48.06
C ALA A 476 52.58 -27.32 -47.49
N ILE A 477 52.44 -28.47 -48.12
CA ILE A 477 51.54 -29.59 -47.84
C ILE A 477 52.27 -30.54 -46.88
N GLU A 478 51.58 -31.07 -45.86
CA GLU A 478 51.82 -32.39 -45.23
C GLU A 478 50.66 -32.66 -44.26
N GLU A 479 49.66 -33.44 -44.68
CA GLU A 479 49.50 -34.90 -44.48
C GLU A 479 48.99 -35.33 -43.09
N ALA A 480 48.01 -36.21 -43.16
CA ALA A 480 47.07 -36.65 -42.14
C ALA A 480 47.66 -37.61 -41.11
N ILE A 481 47.07 -37.66 -39.91
CA ILE A 481 46.73 -38.94 -39.25
C ILE A 481 45.36 -38.82 -38.57
N ILE A 482 44.40 -39.60 -39.09
CA ILE A 482 43.16 -40.00 -38.44
C ILE A 482 43.44 -41.31 -37.71
N VAL A 483 43.11 -41.41 -36.42
CA VAL A 483 42.78 -42.71 -35.80
C VAL A 483 41.52 -42.54 -34.95
N THR A 484 40.44 -43.07 -35.50
CA THR A 484 39.22 -43.49 -34.83
C THR A 484 39.34 -44.95 -34.42
N GLU A 485 38.70 -45.31 -33.29
CA GLU A 485 38.02 -46.58 -32.93
C GLU A 485 38.19 -46.80 -31.42
N ASN A 486 37.29 -47.39 -30.62
CA ASN A 486 35.87 -47.77 -30.62
C ASN A 486 35.75 -48.82 -29.48
N VAL A 487 34.72 -48.71 -28.64
CA VAL A 487 33.93 -49.85 -28.08
C VAL A 487 34.57 -50.80 -27.01
N GLN A 488 34.13 -50.64 -25.74
CA GLN A 488 33.43 -51.58 -24.80
C GLN A 488 33.64 -53.13 -24.88
N PRO A 489 33.25 -54.00 -23.89
CA PRO A 489 32.69 -53.81 -22.52
C PRO A 489 33.08 -54.87 -21.42
N CYS A 490 32.48 -54.73 -20.22
CA CYS A 490 31.84 -55.77 -19.36
C CYS A 490 32.58 -56.68 -18.31
N LEU A 491 32.00 -56.64 -17.08
CA LEU A 491 31.73 -57.74 -16.08
C LEU A 491 32.92 -58.30 -15.27
N ARG A 492 32.84 -58.78 -14.02
CA ARG A 492 31.90 -58.87 -12.87
C ARG A 492 32.76 -59.42 -11.71
N ASP A 493 32.44 -59.10 -10.45
CA ASP A 493 32.16 -60.15 -9.45
C ASP A 493 31.56 -59.61 -8.15
N ILE A 494 30.64 -60.41 -7.64
CA ILE A 494 29.69 -60.19 -6.54
C ILE A 494 30.12 -61.07 -5.35
N LYS A 495 29.90 -60.61 -4.12
CA LYS A 495 29.60 -61.50 -2.99
C LYS A 495 28.69 -60.80 -1.95
N PRO A 496 27.52 -61.37 -1.57
CA PRO A 496 26.66 -60.91 -0.46
C PRO A 496 26.71 -61.94 0.71
N PRO A 497 25.75 -61.94 1.67
CA PRO A 497 25.50 -61.00 2.77
C PRO A 497 25.70 -61.66 4.15
N GLU A 498 25.90 -60.89 5.23
CA GLU A 498 25.77 -61.41 6.61
C GLU A 498 25.07 -60.41 7.55
N GLU A 499 23.81 -60.73 7.86
CA GLU A 499 23.14 -60.54 9.18
C GLU A 499 22.87 -61.97 9.71
N PRO A 500 22.57 -62.27 11.01
CA PRO A 500 21.92 -61.40 12.00
C PRO A 500 22.40 -61.56 13.46
N SER A 501 21.92 -60.70 14.38
CA SER A 501 21.28 -61.18 15.63
C SER A 501 20.56 -60.07 16.37
N VAL A 502 19.24 -60.21 16.45
CA VAL A 502 18.32 -59.54 17.37
C VAL A 502 18.32 -60.29 18.71
N ASN A 503 18.37 -59.56 19.83
CA ASN A 503 17.86 -59.95 21.17
C ASN A 503 17.41 -58.64 21.83
N LEU A 504 16.13 -58.27 22.02
CA LEU A 504 15.06 -58.83 22.88
C LEU A 504 15.45 -58.99 24.36
N MET A 505 15.12 -58.00 25.20
CA MET A 505 14.23 -58.09 26.39
C MET A 505 14.45 -56.95 27.42
N THR A 506 13.37 -56.25 27.77
CA THR A 506 13.10 -55.59 29.08
C THR A 506 12.71 -56.67 30.14
N PRO A 507 12.37 -56.45 31.44
CA PRO A 507 12.16 -55.23 32.26
C PRO A 507 12.67 -55.29 33.75
N PHE A 508 12.62 -54.17 34.51
CA PHE A 508 12.45 -54.05 35.99
C PHE A 508 12.32 -52.53 36.30
N GLN A 509 11.23 -51.87 36.78
CA GLN A 509 10.19 -52.16 37.81
C GLN A 509 10.82 -52.21 39.23
N VAL A 510 10.40 -51.55 40.33
CA VAL A 510 9.13 -50.99 40.89
C VAL A 510 9.53 -50.00 42.03
N SER A 511 8.89 -48.84 42.25
CA SER A 511 7.69 -48.62 43.11
C SER A 511 7.37 -47.11 43.12
N GLY A 512 6.12 -46.63 43.13
CA GLY A 512 4.81 -47.26 43.10
C GLY A 512 3.70 -46.21 43.29
N ASN A 513 2.57 -46.44 42.60
CA ASN A 513 1.20 -45.94 42.80
C ASN A 513 0.94 -44.42 42.60
N GLY A 514 -0.11 -43.96 41.91
CA GLY A 514 -1.27 -44.59 41.29
C GLY A 514 -2.31 -43.49 41.00
N ILE A 515 -2.69 -43.35 39.74
CA ILE A 515 -4.00 -43.02 39.14
C ILE A 515 -5.05 -42.29 40.03
N ASP A 516 -5.52 -41.09 39.64
CA ASP A 516 -6.91 -40.86 39.16
C ASP A 516 -7.29 -39.38 38.83
N SER A 517 -8.02 -39.25 37.71
CA SER A 517 -9.14 -38.34 37.33
C SER A 517 -9.28 -36.86 37.80
N TYR A 518 -9.55 -36.01 36.80
CA TYR A 518 -10.60 -34.96 36.66
C TYR A 518 -11.15 -34.15 37.86
N GLU A 519 -11.09 -32.82 37.67
CA GLU A 519 -12.05 -31.75 38.07
C GLU A 519 -12.13 -31.29 39.57
N PRO A 520 -12.79 -30.15 39.88
CA PRO A 520 -12.26 -28.78 39.86
C PRO A 520 -12.22 -28.12 41.26
N TYR A 521 -11.21 -27.31 41.58
CA TYR A 521 -11.18 -26.64 42.89
C TYR A 521 -11.74 -25.22 42.90
N GLN A 522 -12.78 -25.12 43.72
CA GLN A 522 -13.58 -23.99 44.13
C GLN A 522 -12.78 -22.92 44.89
N ARG A 523 -13.31 -21.68 44.82
CA ARG A 523 -13.08 -20.56 45.76
C ARG A 523 -13.14 -20.99 47.23
N PRO A 524 -12.46 -20.26 48.11
CA PRO A 524 -13.18 -19.34 49.03
C PRO A 524 -12.33 -18.10 49.45
N PRO A 525 -12.80 -17.23 50.36
CA PRO A 525 -14.04 -16.45 50.29
C PRO A 525 -13.80 -14.92 50.45
N SER A 526 -14.84 -14.18 50.09
CA SER A 526 -15.09 -12.75 50.32
C SER A 526 -15.22 -12.34 51.78
N HIS A 527 -14.79 -11.12 52.13
CA HIS A 527 -15.41 -10.11 53.03
C HIS A 527 -14.54 -8.84 52.85
N SER A 528 -14.98 -7.58 52.74
CA SER A 528 -16.16 -6.84 53.18
C SER A 528 -16.16 -5.51 52.38
N ALA A 529 -17.28 -5.11 51.77
CA ALA A 529 -18.27 -4.13 52.27
C ALA A 529 -18.16 -2.77 51.57
N PHE A 530 -19.21 -2.46 50.81
CA PHE A 530 -19.52 -1.17 50.19
C PHE A 530 -19.88 -0.10 51.21
N SER A 531 -19.68 1.17 50.87
CA SER A 531 -20.68 2.23 51.06
C SER A 531 -20.47 3.36 50.04
N PRO A 532 -21.51 3.77 49.28
CA PRO A 532 -21.54 4.96 48.44
C PRO A 532 -22.15 6.15 49.20
N LEU A 533 -21.99 7.38 48.68
CA LEU A 533 -22.74 8.64 48.95
C LEU A 533 -21.82 9.80 48.47
N ASN A 534 -22.21 10.92 47.88
CA ASN A 534 -23.47 11.45 47.36
C ASN A 534 -23.13 12.69 46.49
N ALA A 535 -24.03 13.07 45.60
CA ALA A 535 -24.03 14.37 44.91
C ALA A 535 -24.55 15.50 45.84
N ASP A 536 -23.95 16.70 45.74
CA ASP A 536 -24.61 17.98 45.40
C ASP A 536 -23.94 19.25 45.97
N LEU A 537 -23.75 20.22 45.06
CA LEU A 537 -23.77 21.70 45.16
C LEU A 537 -22.91 22.47 46.19
N VAL A 538 -22.12 23.46 45.74
CA VAL A 538 -22.46 24.91 45.65
C VAL A 538 -21.25 25.74 45.17
N ASN A 539 -21.52 26.62 44.19
CA ASN A 539 -20.90 27.88 43.75
C ASN A 539 -19.59 28.40 44.40
N SER A 540 -18.64 28.78 43.54
CA SER A 540 -18.00 30.10 43.67
C SER A 540 -17.49 30.64 42.32
N THR A 541 -18.07 31.76 41.93
CA THR A 541 -17.74 32.68 40.85
C THR A 541 -16.31 33.22 40.98
N LEU A 542 -15.51 33.22 39.91
CA LEU A 542 -14.42 34.21 39.69
C LEU A 542 -14.15 34.35 38.18
N LYS A 543 -14.13 35.60 37.73
CA LYS A 543 -13.95 36.09 36.35
C LYS A 543 -12.45 36.16 35.96
N PRO A 544 -12.12 36.36 34.66
CA PRO A 544 -10.83 36.00 34.08
C PRO A 544 -9.78 37.11 34.18
N HIS A 545 -8.50 36.72 34.31
CA HIS A 545 -7.36 37.60 34.10
C HIS A 545 -6.38 36.99 33.11
N THR A 546 -6.22 37.68 31.98
CA THR A 546 -5.20 37.46 30.95
C THR A 546 -3.94 38.26 31.29
N PRO A 547 -2.74 37.70 31.07
CA PRO A 547 -1.58 38.49 30.67
C PRO A 547 -0.85 37.90 29.44
N PRO A 548 0.01 38.68 28.76
CA PRO A 548 0.32 38.52 27.34
C PRO A 548 1.45 37.52 27.04
N LEU A 549 1.37 36.91 25.85
CA LEU A 549 2.40 36.09 25.22
C LEU A 549 3.58 36.96 24.76
N THR A 550 4.78 36.65 25.20
CA THR A 550 6.04 37.19 24.67
C THR A 550 6.56 36.29 23.55
N GLN A 551 6.70 36.87 22.36
CA GLN A 551 7.38 36.30 21.20
C GLN A 551 8.89 36.16 21.46
N SER A 552 9.36 34.94 21.75
CA SER A 552 10.76 34.57 21.49
C SER A 552 10.96 33.06 21.65
N SER A 553 10.60 32.28 20.63
CA SER A 553 11.08 30.88 20.42
C SER A 553 10.65 30.34 19.04
N VAL A 554 10.69 31.17 17.99
CA VAL A 554 10.35 30.73 16.61
C VAL A 554 11.55 30.91 15.64
N ASN A 555 12.63 31.56 16.07
CA ASN A 555 13.73 31.93 15.18
C ASN A 555 14.91 30.93 15.11
N ASP A 556 14.90 29.85 15.89
CA ASP A 556 16.04 28.92 15.94
C ASP A 556 15.89 27.68 15.03
N LEU A 557 14.76 27.51 14.34
CA LEU A 557 14.54 26.40 13.39
C LEU A 557 14.60 26.81 11.90
N LEU A 558 14.78 28.10 11.58
CA LEU A 558 14.65 28.65 10.22
C LEU A 558 15.98 29.02 9.52
N ASN A 559 17.14 28.77 10.13
CA ASN A 559 18.42 29.34 9.66
C ASN A 559 19.35 28.40 8.86
N PHE A 560 18.86 27.32 8.24
CA PHE A 560 19.71 26.45 7.40
C PHE A 560 19.39 26.39 5.90
N ALA A 561 18.44 27.18 5.39
CA ALA A 561 18.12 27.16 3.96
C ALA A 561 17.89 28.56 3.39
N HIS A 562 18.96 29.33 3.21
CA HIS A 562 18.94 30.45 2.27
C HIS A 562 20.31 30.66 1.64
N ALA A 563 20.43 30.26 0.36
CA ALA A 563 21.04 31.08 -0.68
C ALA A 563 21.05 30.35 -2.04
N ARG A 564 20.10 30.69 -2.93
CA ARG A 564 20.38 31.32 -4.23
C ARG A 564 19.11 31.44 -5.06
N LYS A 565 19.05 32.56 -5.79
CA LYS A 565 17.91 33.06 -6.55
C LYS A 565 18.33 33.12 -8.01
N VAL A 566 17.72 32.32 -8.90
CA VAL A 566 17.82 32.49 -10.36
C VAL A 566 16.49 32.09 -11.01
N ARG A 567 16.17 32.76 -12.12
CA ARG A 567 14.86 32.93 -12.77
C ARG A 567 14.36 31.70 -13.57
N SER A 568 13.08 31.39 -13.35
CA SER A 568 11.99 31.01 -14.27
C SER A 568 12.31 30.57 -15.71
N GLY A 569 11.77 29.41 -16.09
CA GLY A 569 11.29 29.12 -17.44
C GLY A 569 11.40 27.66 -17.86
N ALA A 570 10.46 26.80 -17.45
CA ALA A 570 10.19 25.54 -18.15
C ALA A 570 8.77 25.01 -17.86
N SER A 571 8.22 24.32 -18.86
CA SER A 571 6.92 23.65 -18.93
C SER A 571 6.82 22.51 -17.90
N SER A 572 5.66 22.36 -17.24
CA SER A 572 5.37 21.24 -16.32
C SER A 572 4.53 20.17 -17.04
N PRO A 573 4.75 18.86 -16.84
CA PRO A 573 3.99 17.80 -17.48
C PRO A 573 2.53 17.75 -17.10
N SER A 574 2.12 18.37 -16.00
CA SER A 574 0.70 18.60 -15.72
C SER A 574 0.03 19.31 -16.91
N ARG A 575 0.73 20.24 -17.57
CA ARG A 575 0.31 20.87 -18.84
C ARG A 575 0.59 20.01 -20.06
N GLU A 576 1.69 19.29 -20.13
CA GLU A 576 2.00 18.48 -21.32
C GLU A 576 1.11 17.24 -21.43
N VAL A 577 0.90 16.50 -20.34
CA VAL A 577 -0.07 15.41 -20.25
C VAL A 577 -1.48 15.94 -20.47
N ALA A 578 -1.87 17.07 -19.87
CA ALA A 578 -3.15 17.70 -20.20
C ALA A 578 -3.26 18.06 -21.70
N SER A 579 -2.18 18.55 -22.32
CA SER A 579 -2.15 18.89 -23.75
C SER A 579 -2.18 17.67 -24.67
N ILE A 580 -1.50 16.59 -24.30
CA ILE A 580 -1.49 15.31 -25.02
C ILE A 580 -2.88 14.67 -24.90
N MET A 581 -3.51 14.74 -23.73
CA MET A 581 -4.87 14.24 -23.51
C MET A 581 -5.91 15.05 -24.29
N ASP A 582 -5.78 16.39 -24.33
CA ASP A 582 -6.66 17.25 -25.11
C ASP A 582 -6.48 17.03 -26.63
N GLN A 583 -5.25 16.85 -27.12
CA GLN A 583 -4.96 16.53 -28.54
C GLN A 583 -5.48 15.15 -28.96
N THR A 584 -5.35 14.16 -28.08
CA THR A 584 -5.89 12.80 -28.33
C THR A 584 -7.41 12.86 -28.44
N MET A 585 -8.07 13.66 -27.58
CA MET A 585 -9.53 13.81 -27.58
C MET A 585 -10.07 14.60 -28.79
N GLU A 586 -9.29 15.53 -29.34
CA GLU A 586 -9.62 16.18 -30.63
C GLU A 586 -9.49 15.23 -31.83
N GLN A 587 -8.48 14.34 -31.84
CA GLN A 587 -8.35 13.31 -32.88
C GLN A 587 -9.53 12.32 -32.86
N PHE A 588 -10.05 11.97 -31.68
CA PHE A 588 -11.27 11.14 -31.58
C PHE A 588 -12.55 11.86 -31.99
N ARG A 589 -12.64 13.20 -31.82
CA ARG A 589 -13.77 13.99 -32.36
C ARG A 589 -13.74 14.09 -33.88
N HIS A 590 -12.56 14.15 -34.49
CA HIS A 590 -12.42 14.22 -35.95
C HIS A 590 -12.73 12.90 -36.67
N LEU A 591 -12.63 11.76 -35.98
CA LEU A 591 -12.99 10.43 -36.51
C LEU A 591 -14.50 10.10 -36.39
N GLY A 592 -15.30 10.99 -35.80
CA GLY A 592 -16.73 10.79 -35.54
C GLY A 592 -17.70 11.67 -36.33
N MET A 593 -17.23 12.38 -37.36
CA MET A 593 -18.10 13.21 -38.21
C MET A 593 -17.82 13.02 -39.69
N GLU A 594 -18.48 12.03 -40.28
CA GLU A 594 -18.89 12.09 -41.68
C GLU A 594 -20.19 11.30 -41.82
N ASP A 595 -21.31 12.01 -41.82
CA ASP A 595 -22.48 11.72 -42.66
C ASP A 595 -23.47 12.90 -42.54
N ARG A 596 -23.41 13.81 -43.52
CA ARG A 596 -24.50 14.75 -43.81
C ARG A 596 -25.47 14.04 -44.76
N PRO A 597 -26.80 14.11 -44.54
CA PRO A 597 -27.74 13.51 -45.46
C PRO A 597 -28.02 14.45 -46.64
N ASP A 598 -27.85 13.94 -47.86
CA ASP A 598 -28.37 14.55 -49.08
C ASP A 598 -29.87 14.30 -49.22
N GLU A 599 -30.59 15.36 -49.60
CA GLU A 599 -31.99 15.33 -50.02
C GLU A 599 -32.14 14.60 -51.37
N ASN A 600 -33.03 13.60 -51.45
CA ASN A 600 -33.97 13.51 -52.57
C ASN A 600 -35.08 12.46 -52.37
N GLU A 601 -36.26 12.85 -52.83
CA GLU A 601 -37.55 12.16 -52.78
C GLU A 601 -37.57 10.78 -53.48
N SER A 602 -38.32 9.81 -52.94
CA SER A 602 -39.40 9.15 -53.72
C SER A 602 -40.26 8.15 -52.91
N LYS A 603 -41.56 8.45 -52.96
CA LYS A 603 -42.74 7.57 -53.15
C LYS A 603 -43.13 6.48 -52.12
N ALA A 604 -44.40 6.62 -51.74
CA ALA A 604 -45.24 5.80 -50.87
C ALA A 604 -45.60 4.40 -51.38
N GLY A 605 -45.92 3.49 -50.44
CA GLY A 605 -46.73 2.29 -50.67
C GLY A 605 -46.67 1.27 -49.51
N PRO A 606 -47.79 0.75 -48.95
CA PRO A 606 -47.83 0.23 -47.57
C PRO A 606 -48.03 -1.31 -47.46
N SER A 607 -47.60 -1.90 -46.35
CA SER A 607 -48.23 -3.10 -45.74
C SER A 607 -47.72 -3.40 -44.32
N ARG A 608 -48.67 -3.51 -43.39
CA ARG A 608 -48.59 -3.99 -41.98
C ARG A 608 -48.94 -5.51 -41.94
N PRO A 609 -48.99 -6.22 -40.77
CA PRO A 609 -48.36 -6.06 -39.44
C PRO A 609 -47.85 -7.42 -38.82
N TYR A 610 -47.52 -7.38 -37.51
CA TYR A 610 -47.43 -8.43 -36.45
C TYR A 610 -46.04 -8.41 -35.76
N VAL A 611 -45.82 -8.45 -34.43
CA VAL A 611 -46.65 -8.57 -33.21
C VAL A 611 -45.73 -8.33 -31.99
N PHE A 612 -46.23 -7.63 -30.96
CA PHE A 612 -45.93 -7.73 -29.51
C PHE A 612 -44.49 -7.45 -28.98
N ALA A 613 -44.25 -6.86 -27.79
CA ALA A 613 -45.09 -6.24 -26.77
C ALA A 613 -44.20 -5.68 -25.63
N PHE A 614 -44.65 -4.55 -25.07
CA PHE A 614 -44.64 -4.18 -23.64
C PHE A 614 -43.31 -4.10 -22.85
N PHE A 615 -42.91 -2.89 -22.49
CA PHE A 615 -43.15 -2.32 -21.14
C PHE A 615 -42.81 -0.82 -21.14
N LEU A 616 -43.84 0.03 -21.21
CA LEU A 616 -43.75 1.45 -20.89
C LEU A 616 -45.14 1.93 -20.46
N PHE A 617 -45.46 1.82 -19.17
CA PHE A 617 -46.58 2.52 -18.56
C PHE A 617 -46.40 2.56 -17.04
N ILE A 618 -46.46 3.79 -16.50
CA ILE A 618 -46.79 4.25 -15.15
C ILE A 618 -45.77 5.30 -14.70
N PHE A 619 -45.90 6.47 -15.32
CA PHE A 619 -45.43 7.75 -14.79
C PHE A 619 -46.52 8.79 -15.06
N PHE A 620 -47.74 8.53 -14.60
CA PHE A 620 -48.86 9.48 -14.68
C PHE A 620 -49.99 9.07 -13.73
N LEU A 621 -49.74 9.10 -12.41
CA LEU A 621 -50.80 9.17 -11.38
C LEU A 621 -50.17 9.32 -10.00
N LEU A 622 -49.72 10.53 -9.66
CA LEU A 622 -49.56 11.01 -8.28
C LEU A 622 -49.41 12.55 -8.32
N TYR A 623 -50.43 13.21 -8.85
CA TYR A 623 -50.70 14.61 -8.56
C TYR A 623 -52.22 14.74 -8.45
N PHE A 624 -52.67 15.30 -7.33
CA PHE A 624 -54.06 15.52 -6.89
C PHE A 624 -54.81 14.32 -6.28
N THR A 625 -54.67 14.13 -4.96
CA THR A 625 -55.80 14.34 -4.03
C THR A 625 -55.33 14.39 -2.57
N LEU A 626 -55.01 15.59 -2.07
CA LEU A 626 -55.39 16.10 -0.75
C LEU A 626 -54.93 17.57 -0.66
N ILE A 627 -55.94 18.44 -0.79
CA ILE A 627 -56.08 19.86 -0.41
C ILE A 627 -54.80 20.67 -0.19
#